data_AF-A0A349SMJ0-F1
#
_entry.id   AF-A0A349SMJ0-F1
#
_cell.length_a   1.000
_cell.length_b   1.000
_cell.length_c   1.000
_cell.angle_alpha   90.00
_cell.angle_beta   90.00
_cell.angle_gamma   90.00
#
_symmetry.space_group_name_H-M   'P 1'
#
loop_
_entity.id
_entity.type
_entity.pdbx_description
1 polymer ?
#
loop_
_entity_poly.entity_id
_entity_poly.type
_entity_poly.pdbx_seq_one_letter_code
_entity_poly.pdbx_strand_id
1 'polypeptide(L)'
;MMSTLPAGMQPINDFNQARQHPSPLDRLASVRKAARGFRERFLDEPCVLFYKSIDLIRVPYPTWYGYSGVYAQSAYRFPFIHILNRLFVLQYLDLAGEVKTLLFSPSDVEGNRKTPFFDRLTSKIKLPRAAENLIAPLYHDVESALATVGIRPEQVDYISYDHLHTQDVRRWLGSGKNTGFFPNAKLLVHRQEWISTSALLPCQADWYCPNGISGVDASRVVCFDGSVQLGRGVALLHTPGHTEGNHSLVA
;
A
#
# COMPACT_ATOMS: atom_id res chain seq x y z
N MET A 1 -1.86 23.45 3.88
CA MET A 1 -1.23 23.32 5.22
C MET A 1 -0.30 22.12 5.17
N MET A 2 0.95 22.27 5.60
CA MET A 2 1.80 21.10 5.83
C MET A 2 1.12 20.28 6.94
N SER A 3 0.66 19.07 6.61
CA SER A 3 0.26 18.12 7.63
C SER A 3 1.52 17.85 8.47
N THR A 4 1.53 18.31 9.71
CA THR A 4 2.56 17.93 10.66
C THR A 4 2.43 16.43 10.92
N LEU A 5 3.55 15.72 10.94
CA LEU A 5 3.55 14.32 11.34
C LEU A 5 2.99 14.20 12.78
N PRO A 6 2.26 13.13 13.11
CA PRO A 6 1.89 12.82 14.49
C PRO A 6 3.12 12.79 15.40
N ALA A 7 2.97 13.15 16.67
CA ALA A 7 4.08 13.28 17.63
C ALA A 7 4.92 12.00 17.81
N GLY A 8 4.34 10.81 17.59
CA GLY A 8 5.03 9.52 17.64
C GLY A 8 5.82 9.15 16.39
N MET A 9 5.90 10.02 15.37
CA MET A 9 6.55 9.76 14.09
C MET A 9 7.63 10.79 13.79
N GLN A 10 8.67 10.40 13.07
CA GLN A 10 9.73 11.32 12.63
C GLN A 10 10.16 11.08 11.19
N PRO A 11 10.59 12.12 10.45
CA PRO A 11 11.16 11.96 9.12
C PRO A 11 12.46 11.14 9.15
N ILE A 12 12.67 10.33 8.11
CA ILE A 12 13.92 9.62 7.82
C ILE A 12 14.64 10.38 6.69
N ASN A 13 15.83 10.90 7.00
CA ASN A 13 16.60 11.75 6.09
C ASN A 13 17.73 11.02 5.35
N ASP A 14 17.94 9.72 5.64
CA ASP A 14 19.01 8.88 5.09
C ASP A 14 19.08 8.92 3.54
N PHE A 15 17.95 9.20 2.88
CA PHE A 15 17.81 9.14 1.43
C PHE A 15 17.72 10.51 0.73
N ASN A 16 17.72 11.64 1.45
CA ASN A 16 17.39 12.96 0.90
C ASN A 16 18.28 13.36 -0.29
N GLN A 17 19.56 13.00 -0.23
CA GLN A 17 20.55 13.31 -1.27
C GLN A 17 20.81 12.13 -2.20
N ALA A 18 20.34 10.95 -1.86
CA ALA A 18 20.69 9.71 -2.54
C ALA A 18 20.20 9.67 -4.00
N ARG A 19 19.19 10.48 -4.35
CA ARG A 19 18.55 10.52 -5.67
C ARG A 19 18.90 11.75 -6.52
N GLN A 20 19.76 12.64 -6.02
CA GLN A 20 20.00 13.95 -6.66
C GLN A 20 21.14 13.94 -7.70
N HIS A 21 21.89 12.85 -7.84
CA HIS A 21 23.02 12.79 -8.76
C HIS A 21 22.55 12.79 -10.25
N PRO A 22 23.17 13.58 -11.14
CA PRO A 22 22.79 13.64 -12.55
C PRO A 22 23.06 12.33 -13.29
N SER A 23 24.21 11.69 -13.06
CA SER A 23 24.54 10.37 -13.61
C SER A 23 23.64 9.27 -13.01
N PRO A 24 22.95 8.46 -13.84
CA PRO A 24 22.11 7.36 -13.37
C PRO A 24 22.87 6.29 -12.56
N LEU A 25 24.11 5.97 -12.96
CA LEU A 25 24.93 4.96 -12.28
C LEU A 25 25.29 5.40 -10.86
N ASP A 26 25.73 6.65 -10.71
CA ASP A 26 26.10 7.20 -9.41
C ASP A 26 24.88 7.44 -8.52
N ARG A 27 23.72 7.76 -9.12
CA ARG A 27 22.43 7.82 -8.41
C ARG A 27 22.07 6.46 -7.83
N LEU A 28 22.17 5.39 -8.62
CA LEU A 28 21.94 4.03 -8.17
C LEU A 28 22.92 3.62 -7.06
N ALA A 29 24.21 3.93 -7.23
CA ALA A 29 25.24 3.65 -6.22
C ALA A 29 24.95 4.40 -4.90
N SER A 30 24.52 5.66 -4.98
CA SER A 30 24.18 6.51 -3.83
C SER A 30 22.97 5.97 -3.06
N VAL A 31 21.89 5.58 -3.76
CA VAL A 31 20.72 4.92 -3.14
C VAL A 31 21.12 3.61 -2.47
N ARG A 32 21.93 2.77 -3.13
CA ARG A 32 22.40 1.50 -2.53
C ARG A 32 23.25 1.71 -1.28
N LYS A 33 24.14 2.71 -1.29
CA LYS A 33 24.96 3.07 -0.13
C LYS A 33 24.09 3.53 1.03
N ALA A 34 23.15 4.45 0.79
CA ALA A 34 22.21 4.92 1.79
C ALA A 34 21.35 3.77 2.36
N ALA A 35 20.85 2.88 1.50
CA ALA A 35 20.04 1.73 1.92
C ALA A 35 20.82 0.76 2.82
N ARG A 36 22.11 0.54 2.56
CA ARG A 36 22.96 -0.31 3.43
C ARG A 36 23.17 0.32 4.81
N GLY A 37 23.50 1.62 4.86
CA GLY A 37 23.65 2.33 6.12
C GLY A 37 22.35 2.40 6.93
N PHE A 38 21.23 2.65 6.26
CA PHE A 38 19.89 2.59 6.86
C PHE A 38 19.62 1.19 7.43
N ARG A 39 19.88 0.13 6.65
CA ARG A 39 19.66 -1.26 7.08
C ARG A 39 20.50 -1.59 8.32
N GLU A 40 21.76 -1.21 8.34
CA GLU A 40 22.66 -1.46 9.49
C GLU A 40 22.09 -0.84 10.76
N ARG A 41 21.78 0.47 10.76
CA ARG A 41 21.21 1.12 11.96
C ARG A 41 19.81 0.60 12.32
N PHE A 42 18.99 0.23 11.33
CA PHE A 42 17.60 -0.17 11.56
C PHE A 42 17.52 -1.56 12.17
N LEU A 43 18.48 -2.44 11.87
CA LEU A 43 18.57 -3.77 12.48
C LEU A 43 19.02 -3.75 13.94
N ASP A 44 19.60 -2.64 14.41
CA ASP A 44 19.92 -2.45 15.83
C ASP A 44 18.68 -2.01 16.65
N GLU A 45 17.56 -1.69 16.00
CA GLU A 45 16.30 -1.35 16.66
C GLU A 45 15.55 -2.61 17.12
N PRO A 46 14.76 -2.54 18.20
CA PRO A 46 13.93 -3.66 18.63
C PRO A 46 12.87 -4.02 17.58
N CYS A 47 12.54 -5.30 17.48
CA CYS A 47 11.43 -5.77 16.64
C CYS A 47 10.10 -5.15 17.08
N VAL A 48 9.16 -5.06 16.14
CA VAL A 48 7.75 -4.73 16.43
C VAL A 48 7.12 -5.75 17.41
N LEU A 49 6.10 -5.33 18.14
CA LEU A 49 5.41 -6.16 19.13
C LEU A 49 4.66 -7.33 18.48
N PHE A 50 4.13 -7.12 17.28
CA PHE A 50 3.40 -8.12 16.52
C PHE A 50 3.55 -7.88 15.02
N TYR A 51 3.68 -8.95 14.25
CA TYR A 51 3.66 -8.93 12.79
C TYR A 51 2.98 -10.19 12.25
N LYS A 52 1.96 -10.02 11.41
CA LYS A 52 1.33 -11.12 10.69
C LYS A 52 1.02 -10.71 9.25
N SER A 53 1.36 -11.58 8.31
CA SER A 53 0.90 -11.49 6.92
C SER A 53 -0.19 -12.54 6.69
N ILE A 54 -1.31 -12.12 6.11
CA ILE A 54 -2.52 -12.91 5.90
C ILE A 54 -2.92 -12.82 4.43
N ASP A 55 -3.14 -13.97 3.80
CA ASP A 55 -3.51 -14.06 2.39
C ASP A 55 -4.94 -13.57 2.21
N LEU A 56 -5.17 -12.63 1.29
CA LEU A 56 -6.52 -12.13 0.99
C LEU A 56 -7.07 -12.85 -0.25
N ILE A 57 -6.53 -12.50 -1.42
CA ILE A 57 -7.00 -13.02 -2.70
C ILE A 57 -5.82 -13.27 -3.64
N ARG A 58 -5.88 -14.38 -4.37
CA ARG A 58 -5.00 -14.64 -5.50
C ARG A 58 -5.74 -14.27 -6.78
N VAL A 59 -5.14 -13.47 -7.65
CA VAL A 59 -5.76 -13.04 -8.91
C VAL A 59 -4.86 -13.32 -10.11
N PRO A 60 -5.42 -13.68 -11.28
CA PRO A 60 -4.65 -13.74 -12.52
C PRO A 60 -4.26 -12.33 -12.95
N TYR A 61 -3.02 -12.18 -13.40
CA TYR A 61 -2.47 -10.92 -13.87
C TYR A 61 -1.70 -11.14 -15.17
N PRO A 62 -1.92 -10.32 -16.23
CA PRO A 62 -1.26 -10.59 -17.51
C PRO A 62 0.26 -10.52 -17.40
N THR A 63 0.92 -11.53 -17.94
CA THR A 63 2.37 -11.69 -17.87
C THR A 63 3.12 -10.49 -18.46
N TRP A 64 2.54 -9.83 -19.48
CA TRP A 64 3.10 -8.60 -20.06
C TRP A 64 3.32 -7.51 -19.01
N TYR A 65 2.31 -7.23 -18.19
CA TYR A 65 2.40 -6.19 -17.16
C TYR A 65 3.29 -6.63 -16.00
N GLY A 66 3.25 -7.92 -15.62
CA GLY A 66 4.07 -8.45 -14.53
C GLY A 66 5.58 -8.35 -14.76
N TYR A 67 6.03 -8.34 -16.02
CA TYR A 67 7.44 -8.25 -16.39
C TYR A 67 7.77 -7.05 -17.27
N SER A 68 6.88 -6.06 -17.34
CA SER A 68 7.04 -4.83 -18.14
C SER A 68 7.51 -5.09 -19.58
N GLY A 69 6.97 -6.14 -20.21
CA GLY A 69 7.32 -6.53 -21.59
C GLY A 69 8.66 -7.25 -21.78
N VAL A 70 9.57 -7.25 -20.79
CA VAL A 70 10.96 -7.77 -20.92
C VAL A 70 11.01 -9.28 -21.20
N TYR A 71 9.98 -10.03 -20.79
CA TYR A 71 9.85 -11.46 -21.07
C TYR A 71 8.57 -11.82 -21.82
N ALA A 72 7.79 -10.83 -22.24
CA ALA A 72 6.46 -11.10 -22.77
C ALA A 72 6.50 -11.77 -24.15
N GLN A 73 7.59 -11.58 -24.91
CA GLN A 73 7.79 -12.23 -26.21
C GLN A 73 8.16 -13.71 -26.07
N SER A 74 8.89 -14.10 -25.01
CA SER A 74 9.20 -15.51 -24.70
C SER A 74 8.09 -16.21 -23.93
N ALA A 75 7.21 -15.44 -23.27
CA ALA A 75 6.12 -15.93 -22.43
C ALA A 75 4.79 -16.18 -23.15
N TYR A 76 4.77 -16.31 -24.49
CA TYR A 76 3.58 -16.77 -25.24
C TYR A 76 3.00 -18.11 -24.72
N ARG A 77 3.72 -18.82 -23.85
CA ARG A 77 3.32 -20.07 -23.20
C ARG A 77 2.40 -19.91 -21.98
N PHE A 78 2.43 -18.76 -21.29
CA PHE A 78 1.62 -18.51 -20.09
C PHE A 78 1.08 -17.08 -20.10
N PRO A 79 -0.17 -16.85 -20.54
CA PRO A 79 -0.71 -15.49 -20.69
C PRO A 79 -0.93 -14.77 -19.35
N PHE A 80 -0.96 -15.52 -18.24
CA PHE A 80 -1.16 -15.00 -16.90
C PHE A 80 -0.13 -15.55 -15.92
N ILE A 81 0.29 -14.71 -14.99
CA ILE A 81 0.86 -15.07 -13.69
C ILE A 81 -0.22 -14.89 -12.61
N HIS A 82 0.04 -15.37 -11.40
CA HIS A 82 -0.84 -15.11 -10.26
C HIS A 82 -0.17 -14.16 -9.27
N ILE A 83 -0.87 -13.10 -8.91
CA ILE A 83 -0.49 -12.21 -7.80
C ILE A 83 -1.32 -12.60 -6.59
N LEU A 84 -0.68 -12.72 -5.43
CA LEU A 84 -1.33 -12.94 -4.15
C LEU A 84 -1.31 -11.64 -3.37
N ASN A 85 -2.47 -11.02 -3.21
CA ASN A 85 -2.63 -9.85 -2.35
C ASN A 85 -2.71 -10.33 -0.89
N ARG A 86 -1.96 -9.66 -0.02
CA ARG A 86 -1.89 -9.99 1.41
C ARG A 86 -2.13 -8.74 2.23
N LEU A 87 -2.79 -8.92 3.37
CA LEU A 87 -2.86 -7.94 4.45
C LEU A 87 -1.66 -8.15 5.36
N PHE A 88 -1.03 -7.07 5.80
CA PHE A 88 -0.07 -7.10 6.90
C PHE A 88 -0.63 -6.38 8.11
N VAL A 89 -0.62 -7.05 9.25
CA VAL A 89 -1.09 -6.54 10.54
C VAL A 89 0.11 -6.38 11.45
N LEU A 90 0.34 -5.17 11.93
CA LEU A 90 1.47 -4.83 12.78
C LEU A 90 0.98 -4.18 14.07
N GLN A 91 1.60 -4.53 15.20
CA GLN A 91 1.52 -3.72 16.41
C GLN A 91 2.93 -3.32 16.83
N TYR A 92 3.13 -2.05 17.17
CA TYR A 92 4.44 -1.49 17.49
C TYR A 92 4.32 -0.39 18.55
N LEU A 93 5.45 -0.04 19.18
CA LEU A 93 5.54 1.16 20.00
C LEU A 93 5.97 2.32 19.10
N ASP A 94 5.17 3.38 19.05
CA ASP A 94 5.59 4.62 18.40
C ASP A 94 6.72 5.31 19.19
N LEU A 95 7.25 6.42 18.67
CA LEU A 95 8.35 7.13 19.33
C LEU A 95 7.94 7.82 20.63
N ALA A 96 6.64 7.92 20.92
CA ALA A 96 6.11 8.41 22.19
C ALA A 96 5.87 7.27 23.20
N GLY A 97 6.10 6.01 22.81
CA GLY A 97 5.91 4.84 23.67
C GLY A 97 4.48 4.30 23.68
N GLU A 98 3.62 4.75 22.78
CA GLU A 98 2.24 4.28 22.67
C GLU A 98 2.15 3.07 21.75
N VAL A 99 1.33 2.08 22.12
CA VAL A 99 1.04 0.94 21.25
C VAL A 99 0.15 1.39 20.10
N LYS A 100 0.58 1.13 18.87
CA LYS A 100 -0.15 1.42 17.64
C LYS A 100 -0.37 0.17 16.82
N THR A 101 -1.55 0.06 16.21
CA THR A 101 -1.88 -0.98 15.23
C THR A 101 -1.91 -0.38 13.83
N LEU A 102 -1.09 -0.93 12.93
CA LEU A 102 -1.04 -0.58 11.51
C LEU A 102 -1.54 -1.75 10.67
N LEU A 103 -2.45 -1.46 9.74
CA LEU A 103 -2.77 -2.33 8.62
C LEU A 103 -2.08 -1.84 7.37
N PHE A 104 -1.22 -2.67 6.77
CA PHE A 104 -0.60 -2.39 5.49
C PHE A 104 -1.26 -3.24 4.40
N SER A 105 -1.71 -2.59 3.33
CA SER A 105 -2.47 -3.18 2.21
C SER A 105 -3.81 -3.83 2.59
N PRO A 106 -4.70 -3.19 3.39
CA PRO A 106 -6.08 -3.69 3.58
C PRO A 106 -6.91 -3.49 2.31
N SER A 107 -6.76 -4.36 1.30
CA SER A 107 -7.46 -4.21 0.02
C SER A 107 -8.95 -4.56 0.11
N ASP A 108 -9.81 -3.67 -0.40
CA ASP A 108 -11.23 -3.96 -0.62
C ASP A 108 -11.39 -4.73 -1.93
N VAL A 109 -11.46 -6.07 -1.84
CA VAL A 109 -11.54 -6.95 -3.01
C VAL A 109 -12.67 -6.53 -3.98
N GLU A 110 -13.82 -6.12 -3.44
CA GLU A 110 -14.97 -5.68 -4.25
C GLU A 110 -14.74 -4.28 -4.86
N GLY A 111 -14.08 -3.39 -4.12
CA GLY A 111 -13.63 -2.10 -4.62
C GLY A 111 -12.64 -2.24 -5.76
N ASN A 112 -11.61 -3.07 -5.59
CA ASN A 112 -10.54 -3.31 -6.56
C ASN A 112 -11.11 -3.75 -7.93
N ARG A 113 -12.17 -4.57 -7.95
CA ARG A 113 -12.83 -5.03 -9.19
C ARG A 113 -13.36 -3.88 -10.05
N LYS A 114 -13.68 -2.73 -9.45
CA LYS A 114 -14.20 -1.53 -10.15
C LYS A 114 -13.09 -0.67 -10.77
N THR A 115 -11.83 -1.03 -10.57
CA THR A 115 -10.71 -0.39 -11.28
C THR A 115 -10.89 -0.59 -12.78
N PRO A 116 -10.76 0.45 -13.63
CA PRO A 116 -11.14 0.36 -15.04
C PRO A 116 -10.48 -0.79 -15.80
N PHE A 117 -9.19 -1.06 -15.54
CA PHE A 117 -8.50 -2.22 -16.10
C PHE A 117 -9.18 -3.55 -15.75
N PHE A 118 -9.45 -3.78 -14.47
CA PHE A 118 -10.04 -5.02 -13.98
C PHE A 118 -11.51 -5.15 -14.37
N ASP A 119 -12.28 -4.06 -14.36
CA ASP A 119 -13.68 -4.04 -14.80
C ASP A 119 -13.82 -4.44 -16.29
N ARG A 120 -12.91 -3.95 -17.14
CA ARG A 120 -12.84 -4.39 -18.55
C ARG A 120 -12.38 -5.84 -18.71
N LEU A 121 -11.52 -6.33 -17.83
CA LEU A 121 -11.05 -7.72 -17.87
C LEU A 121 -12.16 -8.69 -17.45
N THR A 122 -12.86 -8.39 -16.35
CA THR A 122 -13.95 -9.22 -15.82
C THR A 122 -15.18 -9.19 -16.72
N SER A 123 -15.55 -8.04 -17.29
CA SER A 123 -16.68 -7.93 -18.23
C SER A 123 -16.51 -8.77 -19.50
N LYS A 124 -15.27 -9.04 -19.93
CA LYS A 124 -14.97 -9.95 -21.05
C LYS A 124 -15.07 -11.42 -20.66
N ILE A 125 -14.94 -11.75 -19.37
CA ILE A 125 -14.97 -13.11 -18.85
C ILE A 125 -16.38 -13.43 -18.36
N LYS A 126 -17.21 -14.05 -19.21
CA LYS A 126 -18.57 -14.48 -18.87
C LYS A 126 -18.58 -15.80 -18.09
N LEU A 127 -17.94 -15.84 -16.93
CA LEU A 127 -17.94 -17.02 -16.07
C LEU A 127 -19.00 -16.92 -14.96
N PRO A 128 -19.63 -18.04 -14.56
CA PRO A 128 -20.45 -18.07 -13.35
C PRO A 128 -19.61 -17.70 -12.12
N ARG A 129 -20.18 -16.95 -11.17
CA ARG A 129 -19.52 -16.56 -9.90
C ARG A 129 -18.85 -17.73 -9.16
N ALA A 130 -19.43 -18.93 -9.22
CA ALA A 130 -18.85 -20.13 -8.62
C ALA A 130 -17.52 -20.56 -9.26
N ALA A 131 -17.32 -20.29 -10.56
CA ALA A 131 -16.08 -20.54 -11.27
C ALA A 131 -15.04 -19.42 -11.08
N GLU A 132 -15.46 -18.22 -10.65
CA GLU A 132 -14.53 -17.13 -10.33
C GLU A 132 -13.58 -17.52 -9.20
N ASN A 133 -14.06 -18.20 -8.15
CA ASN A 133 -13.22 -18.64 -7.03
C ASN A 133 -12.17 -19.69 -7.42
N LEU A 134 -12.35 -20.39 -8.54
CA LEU A 134 -11.34 -21.31 -9.07
C LEU A 134 -10.17 -20.56 -9.72
N ILE A 135 -10.46 -19.40 -10.32
CA ILE A 135 -9.48 -18.57 -11.05
C ILE A 135 -8.86 -17.52 -10.13
N ALA A 136 -9.67 -16.96 -9.24
CA ALA A 136 -9.28 -15.98 -8.25
C ALA A 136 -9.69 -16.43 -6.83
N PRO A 137 -8.98 -17.40 -6.23
CA PRO A 137 -9.27 -17.88 -4.89
C PRO A 137 -9.25 -16.74 -3.86
N LEU A 138 -10.37 -16.56 -3.17
CA LEU A 138 -10.50 -15.70 -2.00
C LEU A 138 -10.25 -16.54 -0.74
N TYR A 139 -9.20 -16.21 0.00
CA TYR A 139 -8.84 -16.85 1.27
C TYR A 139 -9.47 -16.11 2.45
N HIS A 140 -9.33 -14.77 2.46
CA HIS A 140 -9.90 -13.88 3.46
C HIS A 140 -10.31 -12.54 2.82
N ASP A 141 -11.36 -11.92 3.35
CA ASP A 141 -11.51 -10.47 3.31
C ASP A 141 -10.77 -9.84 4.50
N VAL A 142 -10.68 -8.50 4.54
CA VAL A 142 -9.94 -7.81 5.61
C VAL A 142 -10.59 -8.09 6.97
N GLU A 143 -11.92 -8.12 7.03
CA GLU A 143 -12.68 -8.36 8.25
C GLU A 143 -12.40 -9.74 8.85
N SER A 144 -12.48 -10.80 8.05
CA SER A 144 -12.18 -12.17 8.49
C SER A 144 -10.69 -12.36 8.80
N ALA A 145 -9.79 -11.70 8.05
CA ALA A 145 -8.36 -11.72 8.34
C ALA A 145 -8.07 -11.14 9.74
N LEU A 146 -8.65 -9.99 10.09
CA LEU A 146 -8.49 -9.37 11.41
C LEU A 146 -9.06 -10.24 12.53
N ALA A 147 -10.19 -10.91 12.28
CA ALA A 147 -10.77 -11.84 13.24
C ALA A 147 -9.81 -13.00 13.58
N THR A 148 -8.99 -13.48 12.63
CA THR A 148 -8.00 -14.55 12.88
C THR A 148 -6.87 -14.16 13.83
N VAL A 149 -6.63 -12.85 14.01
CA VAL A 149 -5.59 -12.29 14.88
C VAL A 149 -6.17 -11.53 16.08
N GLY A 150 -7.49 -11.53 16.26
CA GLY A 150 -8.17 -10.91 17.40
C GLY A 150 -8.12 -9.38 17.43
N ILE A 151 -7.84 -8.71 16.30
CA ILE A 151 -7.81 -7.25 16.21
C ILE A 151 -9.20 -6.74 15.85
N ARG A 152 -9.79 -5.92 16.71
CA ARG A 152 -11.07 -5.26 16.43
C ARG A 152 -10.88 -4.01 15.56
N PRO A 153 -11.88 -3.60 14.77
CA PRO A 153 -11.76 -2.43 13.89
C PRO A 153 -11.40 -1.14 14.64
N GLU A 154 -11.85 -0.97 15.89
CA GLU A 154 -11.57 0.20 16.72
C GLU A 154 -10.12 0.25 17.21
N GLN A 155 -9.40 -0.88 17.17
CA GLN A 155 -8.00 -0.95 17.59
C GLN A 155 -7.03 -0.53 16.49
N VAL A 156 -7.51 -0.32 15.25
CA VAL A 156 -6.69 0.10 14.12
C VAL A 156 -6.46 1.61 14.20
N ASP A 157 -5.21 2.01 14.47
CA ASP A 157 -4.80 3.42 14.49
C ASP A 157 -4.48 3.93 13.09
N TYR A 158 -3.85 3.08 12.27
CA TYR A 158 -3.36 3.47 10.96
C TYR A 158 -3.66 2.42 9.89
N ILE A 159 -3.99 2.88 8.70
CA ILE A 159 -3.91 2.08 7.48
C ILE A 159 -2.91 2.72 6.52
N SER A 160 -2.21 1.90 5.74
CA SER A 160 -1.34 2.39 4.66
C SER A 160 -1.30 1.38 3.52
N TYR A 161 -0.84 1.85 2.37
CA TYR A 161 -0.61 1.06 1.18
C TYR A 161 0.72 1.50 0.61
N ASP A 162 1.40 0.64 -0.12
CA ASP A 162 2.58 1.05 -0.88
C ASP A 162 2.27 2.16 -1.88
N HIS A 163 1.11 2.08 -2.52
CA HIS A 163 0.51 3.11 -3.37
C HIS A 163 -1.02 2.86 -3.49
N LEU A 164 -1.77 3.75 -4.14
CA LEU A 164 -3.24 3.71 -4.17
C LEU A 164 -3.83 3.09 -5.44
N HIS A 165 -3.04 2.36 -6.25
CA HIS A 165 -3.62 1.60 -7.36
C HIS A 165 -4.65 0.62 -6.82
N THR A 166 -5.80 0.61 -7.47
CA THR A 166 -6.94 -0.25 -7.19
C THR A 166 -7.56 -0.07 -5.80
N GLN A 167 -7.05 0.86 -4.97
CA GLN A 167 -7.54 1.00 -3.60
C GLN A 167 -8.72 1.98 -3.54
N ASP A 168 -9.84 1.51 -2.99
CA ASP A 168 -10.96 2.35 -2.57
C ASP A 168 -10.93 2.49 -1.04
N VAL A 169 -10.38 3.60 -0.55
CA VAL A 169 -10.19 3.79 0.89
C VAL A 169 -11.49 4.18 1.61
N ARG A 170 -12.58 4.47 0.87
CA ARG A 170 -13.85 4.93 1.45
C ARG A 170 -14.55 3.86 2.26
N ARG A 171 -14.37 2.57 1.93
CA ARG A 171 -14.89 1.46 2.75
C ARG A 171 -14.29 1.51 4.16
N TRP A 172 -13.01 1.85 4.25
CA TRP A 172 -12.25 1.84 5.49
C TRP A 172 -12.41 3.12 6.29
N LEU A 173 -12.33 4.27 5.63
CA LEU A 173 -12.26 5.59 6.26
C LEU A 173 -13.56 6.39 6.15
N GLY A 174 -14.54 5.91 5.41
CA GLY A 174 -15.78 6.63 5.15
C GLY A 174 -15.67 7.64 4.02
N SER A 175 -16.83 8.21 3.66
CA SER A 175 -16.98 9.19 2.59
C SER A 175 -18.01 10.28 2.89
N GLY A 176 -18.20 10.58 4.19
CA GLY A 176 -19.27 11.47 4.69
C GLY A 176 -20.67 10.87 4.67
N LYS A 177 -20.95 9.93 3.74
CA LYS A 177 -22.21 9.16 3.70
C LYS A 177 -22.20 7.92 4.60
N ASN A 178 -21.01 7.44 4.93
CA ASN A 178 -20.79 6.35 5.87
C ASN A 178 -19.53 6.67 6.70
N THR A 179 -19.44 6.07 7.89
CA THR A 179 -18.39 6.33 8.88
C THR A 179 -17.09 5.57 8.63
N GLY A 180 -17.05 4.71 7.61
CA GLY A 180 -15.98 3.74 7.40
C GLY A 180 -16.00 2.59 8.41
N PHE A 181 -15.38 1.48 8.03
CA PHE A 181 -15.27 0.28 8.87
C PHE A 181 -14.27 0.46 10.04
N PHE A 182 -13.22 1.28 9.87
CA PHE A 182 -12.25 1.56 10.93
C PHE A 182 -12.52 2.94 11.55
N PRO A 183 -13.19 3.02 12.70
CA PRO A 183 -13.65 4.30 13.25
C PRO A 183 -12.52 5.19 13.79
N ASN A 184 -11.36 4.63 14.13
CA ASN A 184 -10.23 5.38 14.67
C ASN A 184 -9.07 5.54 13.68
N ALA A 185 -9.09 4.79 12.58
CA ALA A 185 -7.95 4.72 11.69
C ALA A 185 -7.74 6.00 10.89
N LYS A 186 -6.46 6.34 10.69
CA LYS A 186 -6.02 7.34 9.73
C LYS A 186 -5.23 6.69 8.60
N LEU A 187 -5.36 7.22 7.39
CA LEU A 187 -4.52 6.85 6.26
C LEU A 187 -3.15 7.51 6.38
N LEU A 188 -2.09 6.71 6.44
CA LEU A 188 -0.73 7.15 6.18
C LEU A 188 -0.44 6.99 4.71
N VAL A 189 -0.16 8.08 4.01
CA VAL A 189 0.09 8.08 2.57
C VAL A 189 1.16 9.10 2.21
N HIS A 190 2.02 8.76 1.24
CA HIS A 190 2.96 9.73 0.72
C HIS A 190 2.20 10.86 0.03
N ARG A 191 2.58 12.12 0.28
CA ARG A 191 1.86 13.29 -0.24
C ARG A 191 1.78 13.32 -1.76
N GLN A 192 2.84 12.89 -2.44
CA GLN A 192 2.81 12.79 -3.89
C GLN A 192 1.74 11.80 -4.36
N GLU A 193 1.58 10.65 -3.70
CA GLU A 193 0.55 9.66 -4.05
C GLU A 193 -0.85 10.27 -3.86
N TRP A 194 -1.09 10.90 -2.71
CA TRP A 194 -2.36 11.55 -2.40
C TRP A 194 -2.73 12.61 -3.44
N ILE A 195 -1.79 13.49 -3.79
CA ILE A 195 -2.01 14.54 -4.79
C ILE A 195 -2.27 13.91 -6.17
N SER A 196 -1.49 12.90 -6.58
CA SER A 196 -1.66 12.23 -7.87
C SER A 196 -3.07 11.67 -8.05
N THR A 197 -3.70 11.11 -7.01
CA THR A 197 -5.07 10.58 -7.11
C THR A 197 -6.12 11.62 -7.51
N SER A 198 -5.84 12.91 -7.33
CA SER A 198 -6.74 14.01 -7.70
C SER A 198 -6.53 14.53 -9.12
N ALA A 199 -5.45 14.11 -9.79
CA ALA A 199 -5.01 14.65 -11.08
C ALA A 199 -4.34 13.58 -11.96
N LEU A 200 -4.96 12.40 -12.05
CA LEU A 200 -4.41 11.26 -12.78
C LEU A 200 -4.35 11.51 -14.29
N LEU A 201 -3.21 11.19 -14.90
CA LEU A 201 -3.09 11.10 -16.36
C LEU A 201 -3.93 9.93 -16.90
N PRO A 202 -4.33 9.93 -18.18
CA PRO A 202 -5.15 8.86 -18.74
C PRO A 202 -4.58 7.45 -18.55
N CYS A 203 -3.26 7.29 -18.68
CA CYS A 203 -2.60 5.99 -18.46
C CYS A 203 -2.56 5.56 -16.99
N GLN A 204 -2.59 6.52 -16.06
CA GLN A 204 -2.63 6.25 -14.62
C GLN A 204 -4.06 5.91 -14.19
N ALA A 205 -5.05 6.68 -14.65
CA ALA A 205 -6.47 6.54 -14.28
C ALA A 205 -7.01 5.11 -14.49
N ASP A 206 -6.43 4.36 -15.42
CA ASP A 206 -6.80 2.96 -15.67
C ASP A 206 -6.55 2.02 -14.48
N TRP A 207 -5.65 2.42 -13.56
CA TRP A 207 -5.18 1.64 -12.42
C TRP A 207 -5.70 2.13 -11.07
N TYR A 208 -6.48 3.21 -11.02
CA TYR A 208 -7.06 3.72 -9.77
C TYR A 208 -8.57 3.48 -9.73
N CYS A 209 -9.09 3.15 -8.55
CA CYS A 209 -10.53 3.05 -8.34
C CYS A 209 -11.19 4.40 -8.61
N PRO A 210 -12.23 4.47 -9.47
CA PRO A 210 -12.93 5.71 -9.74
C PRO A 210 -13.49 6.32 -8.45
N ASN A 211 -13.12 7.56 -8.17
CA ASN A 211 -13.49 8.28 -6.95
C ASN A 211 -13.05 7.60 -5.64
N GLY A 212 -11.99 6.78 -5.66
CA GLY A 212 -11.54 5.96 -4.52
C GLY A 212 -11.19 6.72 -3.23
N ILE A 213 -11.01 8.04 -3.32
CA ILE A 213 -10.76 8.92 -2.16
C ILE A 213 -11.85 9.99 -1.94
N SER A 214 -12.89 10.02 -2.77
CA SER A 214 -13.89 11.09 -2.75
C SER A 214 -14.69 11.10 -1.46
N GLY A 215 -14.75 12.26 -0.80
CA GLY A 215 -15.50 12.47 0.44
C GLY A 215 -14.81 11.96 1.71
N VAL A 216 -13.59 11.41 1.60
CA VAL A 216 -12.79 11.05 2.78
C VAL A 216 -12.46 12.32 3.56
N ASP A 217 -12.71 12.30 4.87
CA ASP A 217 -12.41 13.43 5.75
C ASP A 217 -10.90 13.69 5.78
N ALA A 218 -10.48 14.93 5.52
CA ALA A 218 -9.07 15.31 5.51
C ALA A 218 -8.39 15.06 6.88
N SER A 219 -9.12 15.10 7.99
CA SER A 219 -8.60 14.76 9.32
C SER A 219 -8.25 13.27 9.50
N ARG A 220 -8.76 12.42 8.60
CA ARG A 220 -8.42 10.99 8.51
C ARG A 220 -7.25 10.69 7.59
N VAL A 221 -6.58 11.70 7.05
CA VAL A 221 -5.43 11.53 6.15
C VAL A 221 -4.21 12.23 6.73
N VAL A 222 -3.12 11.48 6.87
CA VAL A 222 -1.81 11.97 7.30
C VAL A 222 -0.85 11.81 6.14
N CYS A 223 -0.53 12.93 5.51
CA CYS A 223 0.39 12.98 4.37
C CYS A 223 1.82 13.20 4.84
N PHE A 224 2.74 12.31 4.45
CA PHE A 224 4.18 12.45 4.71
C PHE A 224 4.99 12.71 3.43
N ASP A 225 6.18 13.32 3.59
CA ASP A 225 7.16 13.52 2.53
C ASP A 225 8.37 12.62 2.77
N GLY A 226 8.94 12.08 1.69
CA GLY A 226 10.11 11.22 1.80
C GLY A 226 9.79 9.99 2.67
N SER A 227 10.75 9.60 3.50
CA SER A 227 10.59 8.43 4.38
C SER A 227 10.21 8.85 5.79
N VAL A 228 9.45 8.02 6.50
CA VAL A 228 9.00 8.29 7.87
C VAL A 228 9.18 7.07 8.75
N GLN A 229 9.72 7.27 9.95
CA GLN A 229 9.78 6.26 11.00
C GLN A 229 8.52 6.37 11.85
N LEU A 230 7.79 5.26 11.96
CA LEU A 230 6.54 5.22 12.72
C LEU A 230 6.77 4.91 14.20
N GLY A 231 7.88 4.23 14.49
CA GLY A 231 8.28 3.72 15.80
C GLY A 231 9.62 3.01 15.68
N ARG A 232 10.12 2.47 16.79
CA ARG A 232 11.31 1.62 16.73
C ARG A 232 10.99 0.31 16.01
N GLY A 233 11.85 -0.08 15.08
CA GLY A 233 11.69 -1.28 14.26
C GLY A 233 10.59 -1.18 13.21
N VAL A 234 10.05 0.00 12.90
CA VAL A 234 9.03 0.15 11.83
C VAL A 234 9.12 1.49 11.10
N ALA A 235 9.12 1.45 9.77
CA ALA A 235 9.16 2.64 8.94
C ALA A 235 8.44 2.46 7.59
N LEU A 236 8.07 3.59 6.99
CA LEU A 236 7.63 3.70 5.60
C LEU A 236 8.73 4.43 4.81
N LEU A 237 9.35 3.73 3.87
CA LEU A 237 10.44 4.25 3.06
C LEU A 237 9.93 4.68 1.69
N HIS A 238 10.17 5.93 1.29
CA HIS A 238 9.81 6.40 -0.05
C HIS A 238 10.66 5.69 -1.11
N THR A 239 9.98 4.92 -1.95
CA THR A 239 10.54 4.05 -2.99
C THR A 239 9.88 4.37 -4.34
N PRO A 240 10.05 5.61 -4.85
CA PRO A 240 9.39 6.05 -6.07
C PRO A 240 9.86 5.22 -7.27
N GLY A 241 8.97 5.01 -8.23
CA GLY A 241 9.23 4.27 -9.46
C GLY A 241 7.93 3.83 -10.11
N HIS A 242 7.29 2.82 -9.52
CA HIS A 242 5.98 2.32 -9.97
C HIS A 242 4.89 3.41 -9.93
N THR A 243 4.82 4.14 -8.81
CA THR A 243 4.19 5.47 -8.73
C THR A 243 5.18 6.48 -8.16
N GLU A 244 4.91 7.77 -8.32
CA GLU A 244 5.78 8.83 -7.78
C GLU A 244 5.74 8.88 -6.24
N GLY A 245 4.60 8.50 -5.64
CA GLY A 245 4.43 8.46 -4.20
C GLY A 245 4.59 7.07 -3.59
N ASN A 246 5.08 6.09 -4.35
CA ASN A 246 5.23 4.73 -3.84
C ASN A 246 6.14 4.68 -2.61
N HIS A 247 5.73 3.98 -1.56
CA HIS A 247 6.55 3.69 -0.39
C HIS A 247 6.52 2.22 0.00
N SER A 248 7.54 1.78 0.72
CA SER A 248 7.69 0.40 1.19
C SER A 248 7.63 0.36 2.71
N LEU A 249 6.90 -0.62 3.25
CA LEU A 249 6.95 -0.95 4.67
C LEU A 249 8.24 -1.73 4.99
N VAL A 250 8.93 -1.33 6.05
CA VAL A 250 9.99 -2.10 6.69
C VAL A 250 9.65 -2.27 8.16
N ALA A 251 9.67 -3.52 8.63
CA ALA A 251 9.37 -3.92 10.01
C ALA A 251 9.97 -5.30 10.33
#